data_AF-A0AAW2EEB6-F1
#
_entry.id   AF-A0AAW2EEB6-F1
#
_cell.length_a   1.000
_cell.length_b   1.000
_cell.length_c   1.000
_cell.angle_alpha   90.00
_cell.angle_beta   90.00
_cell.angle_gamma   90.00
#
_symmetry.space_group_name_H-M   'P 1'
#
loop_
_entity.id
_entity.type
_entity.pdbx_description
1 polymer ?
#
loop_
_entity_poly.entity_id
_entity_poly.type
_entity_poly.pdbx_seq_one_letter_code
_entity_poly.pdbx_strand_id
1 'polypeptide(L)'
;MKLSKFASLSREKPKLFKTENITIRIFKLIFRQKVKFNNQLYSIKCGVPQGMMLSPILADIYYQYMCKEIFSEYMNSEHGILYRYVDDIIYITDSEYHARKFFEIIKSGIPSYNVKFNPNKIKTNLFVNEPIIITFLKKITIKL
;
A
#
# COMPACT_ATOMS: atom_id res chain seq x y z
N MET A 1 -9.26 24.10 -5.76
CA MET A 1 -9.21 23.12 -6.87
C MET A 1 -10.58 22.45 -6.95
N LYS A 2 -11.41 22.81 -7.94
CA LYS A 2 -12.76 22.25 -8.12
C LYS A 2 -12.64 20.81 -8.63
N LEU A 3 -13.08 19.84 -7.84
CA LEU A 3 -13.27 18.46 -8.28
C LEU A 3 -14.56 18.38 -9.10
N SER A 4 -14.50 18.71 -10.39
CA SER A 4 -15.58 18.46 -11.35
C SER A 4 -15.23 17.27 -12.23
N LYS A 5 -15.46 16.08 -11.71
CA LYS A 5 -15.74 14.86 -12.47
C LYS A 5 -16.46 13.89 -11.53
N PHE A 6 -17.72 14.23 -11.22
CA PHE A 6 -18.66 13.18 -10.87
C PHE A 6 -18.74 12.27 -12.10
N ALA A 7 -18.18 11.06 -11.98
CA ALA A 7 -18.59 9.98 -12.86
C ALA A 7 -20.11 9.96 -12.81
N SER A 8 -20.78 10.08 -13.94
CA SER A 8 -22.23 9.94 -14.02
C SER A 8 -22.58 8.59 -13.40
N LEU A 9 -23.09 8.58 -12.16
CA LEU A 9 -23.64 7.36 -11.57
C LEU A 9 -24.73 6.92 -12.53
N SER A 10 -24.52 5.78 -13.18
CA SER A 10 -25.52 5.17 -14.04
C SER A 10 -26.79 5.03 -13.22
N ARG A 11 -27.92 5.50 -13.76
CA ARG A 11 -29.25 5.40 -13.13
C ARG A 11 -29.77 3.94 -13.05
N GLU A 12 -28.91 2.96 -13.33
CA GLU A 12 -29.25 1.55 -13.22
C GLU A 12 -29.25 1.13 -11.76
N LYS A 13 -30.34 0.47 -11.32
CA LYS A 13 -30.40 -0.14 -9.99
C LYS A 13 -29.19 -1.08 -9.81
N PRO A 14 -28.52 -1.06 -8.65
CA PRO A 14 -27.41 -1.95 -8.39
C PRO A 14 -27.90 -3.41 -8.54
N LYS A 15 -27.23 -4.16 -9.41
CA LYS A 15 -27.51 -5.59 -9.58
C LYS A 15 -27.09 -6.33 -8.32
N LEU A 16 -28.01 -7.08 -7.73
CA LEU A 16 -27.71 -7.97 -6.61
C LEU A 16 -26.87 -9.14 -7.12
N PHE A 17 -25.71 -9.34 -6.51
CA PHE A 17 -24.83 -10.48 -6.77
C PHE A 17 -24.63 -11.27 -5.49
N LYS A 18 -24.66 -12.60 -5.61
CA LYS A 18 -24.19 -13.48 -4.52
C LYS A 18 -22.68 -13.29 -4.35
N THR A 19 -22.22 -13.22 -3.10
CA THR A 19 -20.80 -13.08 -2.75
C THR A 19 -19.94 -14.16 -3.41
N GLU A 20 -20.44 -15.39 -3.47
CA GLU A 20 -19.78 -16.54 -4.14
C GLU A 20 -19.38 -16.23 -5.59
N ASN A 21 -20.26 -15.60 -6.36
CA ASN A 21 -20.02 -15.26 -7.76
C ASN A 21 -18.91 -14.20 -7.91
N ILE A 22 -18.83 -13.27 -6.96
CA ILE A 22 -17.79 -12.25 -6.90
C ILE A 22 -16.46 -12.89 -6.51
N THR A 23 -16.45 -13.74 -5.48
CA THR A 23 -15.25 -14.44 -5.00
C THR A 23 -14.61 -15.28 -6.10
N ILE A 24 -15.40 -16.02 -6.89
CA ILE A 24 -14.89 -16.79 -8.02
C ILE A 24 -14.21 -15.88 -9.06
N ARG A 25 -14.77 -14.69 -9.32
CA ARG A 25 -14.19 -13.72 -10.26
C ARG A 25 -12.88 -13.15 -9.72
N ILE A 26 -12.86 -12.73 -8.46
CA ILE A 26 -11.65 -12.22 -7.78
C ILE A 26 -10.56 -13.28 -7.79
N PHE A 27 -10.88 -14.52 -7.46
CA PHE A 27 -9.94 -15.64 -7.49
C PHE A 27 -9.31 -15.81 -8.88
N LYS A 28 -10.10 -15.74 -9.95
CA LYS A 28 -9.57 -15.79 -11.32
C LYS A 28 -8.64 -14.62 -11.63
N LEU A 29 -9.01 -13.41 -11.21
CA LEU A 29 -8.22 -12.18 -11.43
C LEU A 29 -6.90 -12.14 -10.65
N ILE A 30 -6.79 -12.88 -9.55
CA ILE A 30 -5.54 -12.98 -8.78
C ILE A 30 -4.69 -14.15 -9.31
N PHE A 31 -5.28 -15.34 -9.43
CA PHE A 31 -4.50 -16.58 -9.57
C PHE A 31 -4.46 -17.15 -10.99
N ARG A 32 -5.32 -16.70 -11.91
CA ARG A 32 -5.42 -17.27 -13.27
C ARG A 32 -5.03 -16.30 -14.38
N GLN A 33 -4.32 -15.23 -14.03
CA GLN A 33 -3.91 -14.22 -15.00
C GLN A 33 -2.77 -14.70 -15.88
N LYS A 34 -2.88 -14.38 -17.16
CA LYS A 34 -1.85 -14.65 -18.16
C LYS A 34 -1.54 -13.37 -18.93
N VAL A 35 -0.28 -13.20 -19.30
CA VAL A 35 0.19 -12.07 -20.13
C VAL A 35 0.87 -12.60 -21.37
N LYS A 36 0.66 -11.93 -22.51
CA LYS A 36 1.35 -12.26 -23.76
C LYS A 36 2.51 -11.29 -23.94
N PHE A 37 3.71 -11.82 -24.11
CA PHE A 37 4.92 -11.05 -24.35
C PHE A 37 5.78 -11.77 -25.38
N ASN A 38 6.29 -11.06 -26.40
CA ASN A 38 7.07 -11.62 -27.50
C ASN A 38 6.44 -12.88 -28.12
N ASN A 39 5.15 -12.81 -28.40
CA ASN A 39 4.33 -13.89 -28.94
C ASN A 39 4.22 -15.17 -28.08
N GLN A 40 4.70 -15.13 -26.84
CA GLN A 40 4.62 -16.23 -25.87
C GLN A 40 3.65 -15.87 -24.73
N LEU A 41 3.00 -16.88 -24.15
CA LEU A 41 2.03 -16.72 -23.07
C LEU A 41 2.64 -17.11 -21.74
N TYR A 42 2.60 -16.22 -20.77
CA TYR A 42 3.15 -16.41 -19.42
C TYR A 42 2.03 -16.35 -18.38
N SER A 43 2.13 -17.15 -17.33
CA SER A 43 1.25 -17.03 -16.15
C SER A 43 1.90 -16.13 -15.10
N ILE A 44 1.09 -15.27 -14.48
CA ILE A 44 1.54 -14.45 -13.35
C ILE A 44 1.40 -15.28 -12.07
N LYS A 45 2.54 -15.53 -11.41
CA LYS A 45 2.60 -16.31 -10.17
C LYS A 45 2.79 -15.43 -8.92
N CYS A 46 3.26 -14.20 -9.10
CA CYS A 46 3.60 -13.29 -8.00
C CYS A 46 2.84 -11.97 -8.16
N GLY A 47 2.02 -11.66 -7.16
CA GLY A 47 1.25 -10.40 -7.12
C GLY A 47 0.12 -10.34 -8.13
N VAL A 48 -0.40 -9.13 -8.33
CA VAL A 48 -1.46 -8.83 -9.30
C VAL A 48 -0.87 -8.14 -10.54
N PRO A 49 -1.40 -8.38 -11.75
CA PRO A 49 -0.89 -7.75 -12.97
C PRO A 49 -0.95 -6.22 -12.93
N GLN A 50 0.13 -5.53 -13.31
CA GLN A 50 0.07 -4.09 -13.51
C GLN A 50 -0.78 -3.75 -14.74
N GLY A 51 -1.54 -2.66 -14.67
CA GLY A 51 -2.44 -2.22 -15.75
C GLY A 51 -3.84 -2.83 -15.73
N MET A 52 -4.11 -3.83 -14.89
CA MET A 52 -5.48 -4.27 -14.64
C MET A 52 -6.19 -3.24 -13.74
N MET A 53 -7.41 -2.83 -14.14
CA MET A 53 -8.21 -1.80 -13.43
C MET A 53 -8.44 -2.11 -11.95
N LEU A 54 -8.55 -3.40 -11.58
CA LEU A 54 -8.79 -3.84 -10.20
C LEU A 54 -7.50 -4.06 -9.40
N SER A 55 -6.33 -4.06 -10.03
CA SER A 55 -5.05 -4.29 -9.32
C SER A 55 -4.79 -3.29 -8.20
N PRO A 56 -5.03 -1.97 -8.37
CA PRO A 56 -4.85 -1.02 -7.29
C PRO A 56 -5.74 -1.33 -6.08
N ILE A 57 -6.99 -1.76 -6.32
CA ILE A 57 -7.94 -2.09 -5.26
C ILE A 57 -7.51 -3.38 -4.53
N LEU A 58 -7.08 -4.40 -5.27
CA LEU A 58 -6.61 -5.66 -4.68
C LEU A 58 -5.32 -5.47 -3.87
N ALA A 59 -4.39 -4.68 -4.37
CA ALA A 59 -3.18 -4.30 -3.64
C ALA A 59 -3.53 -3.50 -2.37
N ASP A 60 -4.48 -2.58 -2.47
CA ASP A 60 -4.90 -1.77 -1.33
C ASP A 60 -5.57 -2.60 -0.23
N ILE A 61 -6.45 -3.55 -0.58
CA ILE A 61 -7.03 -4.52 0.37
C ILE A 61 -5.93 -5.32 1.07
N TYR A 62 -4.96 -5.83 0.29
CA TYR A 62 -3.86 -6.62 0.81
C TYR A 62 -3.01 -5.85 1.82
N TYR A 63 -2.56 -4.65 1.44
CA TYR A 63 -1.74 -3.82 2.31
C TYR A 63 -2.52 -3.21 3.47
N GLN A 64 -3.81 -2.90 3.31
CA GLN A 64 -4.64 -2.44 4.42
C GLN A 64 -4.75 -3.52 5.49
N TYR A 65 -4.98 -4.77 5.09
CA TYR A 65 -5.01 -5.88 6.03
C TYR A 65 -3.64 -6.08 6.71
N MET A 66 -2.55 -6.10 5.94
CA MET A 66 -1.19 -6.18 6.48
C MET A 66 -0.90 -5.06 7.48
N CYS A 67 -1.21 -3.79 7.14
CA CYS A 67 -0.95 -2.67 8.02
C CYS A 67 -1.77 -2.76 9.30
N LYS A 68 -3.02 -3.24 9.25
CA LYS A 68 -3.83 -3.46 10.45
C LYS A 68 -3.20 -4.52 11.37
N GLU A 69 -2.71 -5.61 10.81
CA GLU A 69 -2.13 -6.70 11.60
C GLU A 69 -0.74 -6.36 12.16
N ILE A 70 0.12 -5.76 11.32
CA ILE A 70 1.53 -5.50 11.67
C ILE A 70 1.73 -4.16 12.36
N PHE A 71 0.94 -3.15 12.01
CA PHE A 71 1.14 -1.77 12.48
C PHE A 71 0.02 -1.25 13.39
N SER A 72 -0.81 -2.13 13.97
CA SER A 72 -1.89 -1.75 14.89
C SER A 72 -1.43 -0.81 16.02
N GLU A 73 -0.29 -1.11 16.65
CA GLU A 73 0.34 -0.27 17.68
C GLU A 73 0.65 1.14 17.16
N TYR A 74 1.28 1.25 15.99
CA TYR A 74 1.69 2.53 15.40
C TYR A 74 0.54 3.34 14.79
N MET A 75 -0.65 2.75 14.66
CA MET A 75 -1.87 3.44 14.27
C MET A 75 -2.57 4.12 15.45
N ASN A 76 -2.17 3.82 16.70
CA ASN A 76 -2.65 4.54 17.87
C ASN A 76 -2.04 5.95 17.91
N SER A 77 -2.88 6.98 18.06
CA SER A 77 -2.46 8.38 18.15
C SER A 77 -1.52 8.66 19.34
N GLU A 78 -1.55 7.82 20.38
CA GLU A 78 -0.61 7.91 21.51
C GLU A 78 0.83 7.52 21.14
N HIS A 79 1.01 6.76 20.06
CA HIS A 79 2.32 6.30 19.61
C HIS A 79 2.78 7.02 18.36
N GLY A 80 1.94 7.84 17.72
CA GLY A 80 2.30 8.66 16.58
C GLY A 80 1.22 8.65 15.51
N ILE A 81 1.63 8.99 14.29
CA ILE A 81 0.76 9.07 13.12
C ILE A 81 1.38 8.27 11.98
N LEU A 82 0.65 7.26 11.51
CA LEU A 82 1.02 6.42 10.39
C LEU A 82 0.10 6.72 9.19
N TYR A 83 0.68 7.11 8.06
CA TYR A 83 -0.03 7.25 6.79
C TYR A 83 0.57 6.32 5.73
N ARG A 84 -0.31 5.65 4.96
CA ARG A 84 0.06 4.88 3.77
C ARG A 84 -0.65 5.46 2.55
N TYR A 85 0.07 5.56 1.44
CA TYR A 85 -0.49 5.83 0.12
C TYR A 85 0.06 4.80 -0.87
N VAL A 86 -0.79 3.86 -1.28
CA VAL A 86 -0.38 2.71 -2.10
C VAL A 86 0.77 1.96 -1.43
N ASP A 87 1.98 2.04 -1.99
CA ASP A 87 3.19 1.36 -1.52
C ASP A 87 4.07 2.25 -0.62
N ASP A 88 3.81 3.56 -0.56
CA ASP A 88 4.58 4.50 0.24
C ASP A 88 3.97 4.63 1.65
N ILE A 89 4.80 4.58 2.69
CA ILE A 89 4.41 4.74 4.09
C ILE A 89 5.23 5.85 4.73
N ILE A 90 4.59 6.65 5.58
CA ILE A 90 5.24 7.62 6.46
C ILE A 90 4.72 7.41 7.89
N TYR A 91 5.65 7.39 8.83
CA TYR A 91 5.36 7.31 10.26
C TYR A 91 6.06 8.46 10.97
N ILE A 92 5.32 9.16 11.83
CA ILE A 92 5.79 10.32 12.58
C ILE A 92 5.43 10.09 14.04
N THR A 93 6.40 10.23 14.94
CA THR A 93 6.22 10.06 16.38
C THR A 93 7.19 10.97 17.12
N ASP A 94 6.83 11.38 18.33
CA ASP A 94 7.69 12.08 19.28
C ASP A 94 8.52 11.10 20.14
N SER A 95 8.24 9.80 20.06
CA SER A 95 8.92 8.75 20.81
C SER A 95 10.04 8.11 19.98
N GLU A 96 11.30 8.35 20.38
CA GLU A 96 12.47 7.71 19.74
C GLU A 96 12.37 6.17 19.79
N TYR A 97 11.84 5.62 20.88
CA TYR A 97 11.61 4.17 21.03
C TYR A 97 10.73 3.60 19.91
N HIS A 98 9.56 4.19 19.67
CA HIS A 98 8.63 3.72 18.64
C HIS A 98 9.19 3.96 17.25
N ALA A 99 9.87 5.10 17.02
CA ALA A 99 10.53 5.38 15.75
C ALA A 99 11.59 4.32 15.42
N ARG A 100 12.44 3.94 16.39
CA ARG A 100 13.45 2.88 16.21
C ARG A 100 12.83 1.51 15.94
N LYS A 101 11.82 1.11 16.73
CA LYS A 101 11.12 -0.15 16.49
C LYS A 101 10.47 -0.22 15.12
N PHE A 102 9.77 0.85 14.72
CA PHE A 102 9.16 0.94 13.40
C PHE A 102 10.21 0.83 12.29
N PHE A 103 11.32 1.56 12.43
CA PHE A 103 12.44 1.50 11.48
C PHE A 103 13.00 0.08 11.33
N GLU A 104 13.19 -0.67 12.42
CA GLU A 104 13.67 -2.06 12.35
C GLU A 104 12.68 -2.99 11.65
N ILE A 105 11.36 -2.79 11.83
CA ILE A 105 10.33 -3.53 11.06
C ILE A 105 10.46 -3.22 9.57
N ILE A 106 10.52 -1.94 9.19
CA ILE A 106 10.64 -1.52 7.78
C ILE A 106 11.94 -2.05 7.15
N LYS A 107 13.06 -1.98 7.88
CA LYS A 107 14.35 -2.48 7.42
C LYS A 107 14.36 -3.99 7.23
N SER A 108 13.68 -4.72 8.11
CA SER A 108 13.55 -6.19 8.03
C SER A 108 12.54 -6.64 6.97
N GLY A 109 11.65 -5.76 6.54
CA GLY A 109 10.50 -6.11 5.71
C GLY A 109 9.44 -6.87 6.50
N ILE A 110 8.46 -7.43 5.78
CA ILE A 110 7.35 -8.18 6.38
C ILE A 110 7.24 -9.53 5.65
N PRO A 111 8.06 -10.52 6.03
CA PRO A 111 8.15 -11.81 5.33
C PRO A 111 6.83 -12.59 5.29
N SER A 112 6.02 -12.52 6.34
CA SER A 112 4.69 -13.16 6.40
C SER A 112 3.72 -12.64 5.32
N TYR A 113 3.97 -11.44 4.80
CA TYR A 113 3.24 -10.82 3.70
C TYR A 113 4.09 -10.70 2.41
N ASN A 114 5.26 -11.35 2.35
CA ASN A 114 6.18 -11.25 1.22
C ASN A 114 6.47 -9.79 0.79
N VAL A 115 6.52 -8.86 1.74
CA VAL A 115 6.79 -7.44 1.50
C VAL A 115 8.23 -7.11 1.84
N LYS A 116 8.88 -6.38 0.93
CA LYS A 116 10.22 -5.83 1.11
C LYS A 116 10.18 -4.34 0.78
N PHE A 117 10.81 -3.54 1.62
CA PHE A 117 10.98 -2.11 1.36
C PHE A 117 12.28 -1.88 0.61
N ASN A 118 12.30 -0.89 -0.28
CA ASN A 118 13.50 -0.54 -1.03
C ASN A 118 14.48 0.21 -0.09
N PRO A 119 15.66 -0.36 0.26
CA PRO A 119 16.56 0.24 1.23
C PRO A 119 17.02 1.65 0.83
N ASN A 120 17.21 1.89 -0.47
CA ASN A 120 17.64 3.19 -1.00
C ASN A 120 16.56 4.28 -0.92
N LYS A 121 15.31 3.89 -0.66
CA LYS A 121 14.18 4.83 -0.51
C LYS A 121 13.78 5.06 0.94
N ILE A 122 14.33 4.31 1.89
CA ILE A 122 14.06 4.52 3.32
C ILE A 122 14.75 5.82 3.75
N LYS A 123 13.98 6.73 4.37
CA LYS A 123 14.48 7.99 4.93
C LYS A 123 14.07 8.07 6.40
N THR A 124 14.99 8.48 7.26
CA THR A 124 14.77 8.63 8.71
C THR A 124 15.68 9.72 9.29
N ASN A 125 15.24 10.38 10.35
CA ASN A 125 16.03 11.32 11.15
C ASN A 125 16.65 10.71 12.42
N LEU A 126 16.49 9.40 12.65
CA LEU A 126 16.96 8.72 13.88
C LEU A 126 18.49 8.74 14.10
N PHE A 127 19.27 8.97 13.04
CA PHE A 127 20.73 8.84 13.07
C PHE A 127 21.44 10.11 12.62
N VAL A 128 20.74 11.24 12.56
CA VAL A 128 21.26 12.48 12.01
C VAL A 128 21.01 13.61 12.99
N ASN A 129 22.03 14.41 13.25
CA ASN A 129 21.95 15.57 14.16
C ASN A 129 21.61 16.88 13.42
N GLU A 130 21.50 16.81 12.09
CA GLU A 130 21.18 17.94 11.23
C GLU A 130 19.75 17.83 10.69
N PRO A 131 19.08 18.97 10.44
CA PRO A 131 17.71 18.96 9.94
C PRO A 131 17.60 18.29 8.57
N ILE A 132 16.61 17.42 8.41
CA ILE A 132 16.39 16.63 7.19
C ILE A 132 15.11 17.07 6.50
N ILE A 133 15.21 17.17 5.17
CA ILE A 133 14.04 17.35 4.31
C ILE A 133 13.54 15.99 3.83
N ILE A 134 12.39 15.57 4.33
CA ILE A 134 11.70 14.36 3.88
C ILE A 134 10.57 14.77 2.94
N THR A 135 10.52 14.15 1.75
CA THR A 135 9.45 14.36 0.78
C THR A 135 8.62 13.10 0.63
N PHE A 136 7.32 13.20 0.88
CA PHE A 136 6.32 12.14 0.68
C PHE A 136 5.47 12.44 -0.57
N LEU A 137 5.31 11.44 -1.43
CA LEU A 137 4.57 11.53 -2.71
C LEU A 137 5.01 12.67 -3.65
N LYS A 138 6.26 13.14 -3.51
CA LYS A 138 6.79 14.33 -4.21
C LYS A 138 5.94 15.60 -4.00
N LYS A 139 5.08 15.63 -2.98
CA LYS A 139 4.09 16.70 -2.76
C LYS A 139 4.16 17.27 -1.35
N ILE A 140 4.34 16.40 -0.36
CA ILE A 140 4.41 16.79 1.04
C ILE A 140 5.88 16.85 1.42
N THR A 141 6.33 18.01 1.87
CA THR A 141 7.71 18.21 2.34
C THR A 141 7.69 18.52 3.82
N ILE A 142 8.41 17.73 4.60
CA ILE A 142 8.54 17.88 6.04
C ILE A 142 9.99 18.23 6.32
N LYS A 143 10.20 19.31 7.08
CA LYS A 143 11.50 19.69 7.62
C LYS A 143 11.49 19.27 9.08
N LEU A 144 12.33 18.30 9.43
CA LEU A 144 12.55 17.80 10.78
C LEU A 144 13.93 18.24 11.25
#